data_AF-A0A6S6TB78-F1
#
_entry.id   AF-A0A6S6TB78-F1
#
_cell.length_a   1.000
_cell.length_b   1.000
_cell.length_c   1.000
_cell.angle_alpha   90.00
_cell.angle_beta   90.00
_cell.angle_gamma   90.00
#
_symmetry.space_group_name_H-M   'P 1'
#
loop_
_entity.id
_entity.type
_entity.pdbx_description
1 polymer ?
#
loop_
_entity_poly.entity_id
_entity_poly.type
_entity_poly.pdbx_seq_one_letter_code
_entity_poly.pdbx_strand_id
1 'polypeptide(L)'
;MPVKQLLSRCSLRSLIAYSLFILLYTPCFLTNACANEELVNSPHFTAEEQAWMAEHPEVSIVFFTGLPPYLMEEDGKYSGILADYVKLLSEQTGISFRIQSQPSWGQVLETANSRKADIIGSVLANKNFTSHYNFTLSTGSSKFFVFGSKLTNKRIESVADLSGTQVGYIASSRHLESYAQQNKNIEFIPFQTADDILDAVANGKIDFFLRTEFSQFLLQRK
;
A
#
# COMPACT_ATOMS: atom_id res chain seq x y z
N MET A 1 29.58 -45.16 -16.16
CA MET A 1 29.43 -46.49 -16.80
C MET A 1 28.23 -46.42 -17.75
N PRO A 2 28.38 -46.81 -19.03
CA PRO A 2 27.59 -46.23 -20.11
C PRO A 2 26.42 -47.09 -20.60
N VAL A 3 25.54 -46.41 -21.35
CA VAL A 3 24.26 -46.72 -22.02
C VAL A 3 24.30 -47.91 -23.02
N LYS A 4 25.20 -48.89 -22.84
CA LYS A 4 25.55 -49.89 -23.88
C LYS A 4 24.94 -51.30 -23.72
N GLN A 5 23.92 -51.51 -22.89
CA GLN A 5 23.34 -52.86 -22.71
C GLN A 5 21.82 -53.02 -22.90
N LEU A 6 21.07 -51.98 -23.29
CA LEU A 6 19.61 -52.10 -23.50
C LEU A 6 19.17 -52.22 -24.96
N LEU A 7 20.09 -52.27 -25.92
CA LEU A 7 19.79 -52.29 -27.37
C LEU A 7 20.29 -53.56 -28.09
N SER A 8 20.26 -54.74 -27.47
CA SER A 8 20.73 -55.98 -28.13
C SER A 8 19.64 -56.96 -28.55
N ARG A 9 18.35 -56.71 -28.30
CA ARG A 9 17.26 -57.58 -28.77
C ARG A 9 15.95 -56.82 -28.97
N CYS A 10 15.82 -56.05 -30.05
CA CYS A 10 14.51 -55.57 -30.46
C CYS A 10 14.39 -55.71 -31.99
N SER A 11 13.62 -56.71 -32.41
CA SER A 11 13.31 -56.94 -33.81
C SER A 11 12.36 -55.84 -34.31
N LEU A 12 12.52 -55.47 -35.57
CA LEU A 12 11.81 -54.37 -36.26
C LEU A 12 10.27 -54.50 -36.24
N ARG A 13 9.72 -55.61 -35.73
CA ARG A 13 8.28 -55.84 -35.58
C ARG A 13 7.68 -55.24 -34.29
N SER A 14 8.48 -54.92 -33.26
CA SER A 14 7.97 -54.29 -32.02
C SER A 14 7.86 -52.76 -32.07
N LEU A 15 8.48 -52.10 -33.05
CA LEU A 15 8.43 -50.64 -33.19
C LEU A 15 7.11 -50.13 -33.80
N ILE A 16 6.44 -50.93 -34.64
CA ILE A 16 5.18 -50.51 -35.27
C ILE A 16 3.99 -50.64 -34.31
N ALA A 17 4.04 -51.58 -33.35
CA ALA A 17 2.97 -51.76 -32.36
C ALA A 17 2.98 -50.67 -31.26
N TYR A 18 4.15 -50.11 -30.90
CA TYR A 18 4.22 -48.99 -29.95
C TYR A 18 3.94 -47.63 -30.60
N SER A 19 4.08 -47.51 -31.92
CA SER A 19 3.80 -46.27 -32.66
C SER A 19 2.30 -45.95 -32.76
N LEU A 20 1.43 -46.95 -32.63
CA LEU A 20 -0.03 -46.78 -32.70
C LEU A 20 -0.73 -46.71 -31.34
N PHE A 21 -0.03 -47.00 -30.24
CA PHE A 21 -0.64 -46.95 -28.89
C PHE A 21 -0.41 -45.62 -28.16
N ILE A 22 0.55 -44.81 -28.62
CA ILE A 22 0.82 -43.47 -28.04
C ILE A 22 -0.19 -42.40 -28.53
N LEU A 23 -0.92 -42.66 -29.62
CA LEU A 23 -1.93 -41.73 -30.15
C LEU A 23 -3.34 -41.90 -29.54
N LEU A 24 -3.58 -42.92 -28.69
CA LEU A 24 -4.89 -43.20 -28.10
C LEU A 24 -4.95 -43.02 -26.57
N TYR A 25 -3.82 -42.71 -25.92
CA TYR A 25 -3.71 -42.52 -24.47
C TYR A 25 -2.90 -41.28 -24.06
N THR A 26 -2.76 -40.28 -24.92
CA THR A 26 -2.53 -38.90 -24.46
C THR A 26 -3.90 -38.29 -24.18
N PRO A 27 -4.42 -38.31 -22.93
CA PRO A 27 -5.47 -37.38 -22.59
C PRO A 27 -4.95 -35.99 -22.92
N CYS A 28 -5.81 -35.21 -23.56
CA CYS A 28 -5.62 -33.82 -23.89
C CYS A 28 -5.22 -33.01 -22.65
N PHE A 29 -3.95 -33.04 -22.26
CA PHE A 29 -3.33 -32.12 -21.30
C PHE A 29 -2.84 -30.86 -22.03
N LEU A 30 -3.55 -30.44 -23.07
CA LEU A 30 -3.30 -29.22 -23.83
C LEU A 30 -4.58 -28.40 -24.08
N THR A 31 -5.59 -28.56 -23.22
CA THR A 31 -6.73 -27.63 -23.17
C THR A 31 -7.09 -27.37 -21.71
N ASN A 32 -6.51 -26.30 -21.15
CA ASN A 32 -6.81 -25.61 -19.88
C ASN A 32 -5.58 -25.25 -19.04
N ALA A 33 -4.37 -25.23 -19.63
CA ALA A 33 -3.23 -24.49 -19.09
C ALA A 33 -2.90 -23.22 -19.90
N CYS A 34 -3.77 -22.82 -20.85
CA CYS A 34 -3.75 -21.45 -21.36
C CYS A 34 -4.43 -20.57 -20.31
N ALA A 35 -3.59 -19.94 -19.50
CA ALA A 35 -3.77 -18.57 -19.04
C ALA A 35 -5.23 -18.19 -18.73
N ASN A 36 -5.67 -18.44 -17.51
CA ASN A 36 -6.47 -17.42 -16.83
C ASN A 36 -5.50 -16.31 -16.43
N GLU A 37 -4.99 -15.59 -17.43
CA GLU A 37 -4.60 -14.21 -17.26
C GLU A 37 -5.95 -13.51 -17.10
N GLU A 38 -6.35 -13.22 -15.86
CA GLU A 38 -7.48 -12.34 -15.62
C GLU A 38 -7.24 -11.10 -16.47
N LEU A 39 -8.09 -10.90 -17.48
CA LEU A 39 -8.09 -9.71 -18.31
C LEU A 39 -8.16 -8.50 -17.38
N VAL A 40 -7.01 -7.90 -17.09
CA VAL A 40 -6.96 -6.53 -16.60
C VAL A 40 -7.51 -5.71 -17.75
N ASN A 41 -8.82 -5.46 -17.73
CA ASN A 41 -9.49 -4.64 -18.73
C ASN A 41 -8.73 -3.32 -18.80
N SER A 42 -8.07 -3.08 -19.92
CA SER A 42 -7.39 -1.81 -20.16
C SER A 42 -8.45 -0.70 -20.12
N PRO A 43 -8.20 0.41 -19.42
CA PRO A 43 -9.18 1.48 -19.32
C PRO A 43 -9.53 2.02 -20.71
N HIS A 44 -10.82 2.16 -21.00
CA HIS A 44 -11.31 2.80 -22.21
C HIS A 44 -11.53 4.28 -21.91
N PHE A 45 -10.66 5.12 -22.47
CA PHE A 45 -10.75 6.58 -22.33
C PHE A 45 -11.66 7.19 -23.39
N THR A 46 -12.43 8.21 -23.02
CA THR A 46 -13.21 9.00 -23.97
C THR A 46 -12.30 9.84 -24.87
N ALA A 47 -12.84 10.36 -25.98
CA ALA A 47 -12.07 11.26 -26.86
C ALA A 47 -11.61 12.54 -26.11
N GLU A 48 -12.43 13.02 -25.18
CA GLU A 48 -12.13 14.19 -24.34
C GLU A 48 -10.98 13.88 -23.37
N GLU A 49 -10.99 12.70 -22.73
CA GLU A 49 -9.90 12.25 -21.86
C GLU A 49 -8.61 12.03 -22.63
N GLN A 50 -8.67 11.42 -23.82
CA GLN A 50 -7.49 11.24 -24.68
C GLN A 50 -6.86 12.56 -25.11
N ALA A 51 -7.68 13.54 -25.50
CA ALA A 51 -7.21 14.88 -25.82
C ALA A 51 -6.57 15.55 -24.59
N TRP A 52 -7.22 15.44 -23.43
CA TRP A 52 -6.67 15.97 -22.18
C TRP A 52 -5.32 15.35 -21.84
N MET A 53 -5.18 14.02 -21.91
CA MET A 53 -3.92 13.33 -21.63
C MET A 53 -2.80 13.74 -22.62
N ALA A 54 -3.14 13.98 -23.89
CA ALA A 54 -2.17 14.46 -24.88
C ALA A 54 -1.68 15.89 -24.59
N GLU A 55 -2.55 16.75 -24.04
CA GLU A 55 -2.21 18.12 -23.63
C GLU A 55 -1.51 18.18 -22.27
N HIS A 56 -1.66 17.16 -21.43
CA HIS A 56 -1.13 17.07 -20.06
C HIS A 56 -0.21 15.84 -19.89
N PRO A 57 0.95 15.81 -20.58
CA PRO A 57 1.86 14.67 -20.53
C PRO A 57 2.54 14.50 -19.16
N GLU A 58 2.47 15.52 -18.30
CA GLU A 58 2.99 15.48 -16.94
C GLU A 58 1.93 15.95 -15.94
N VAL A 59 1.74 15.18 -14.87
CA VAL A 59 0.82 15.50 -13.77
C VAL A 59 1.57 15.45 -12.45
N SER A 60 1.40 16.48 -11.62
CA SER A 60 2.12 16.62 -10.37
C SER A 60 1.31 16.14 -9.16
N ILE A 61 1.94 15.38 -8.28
CA ILE A 61 1.29 14.82 -7.09
C ILE A 61 2.06 15.20 -5.83
N VAL A 62 1.37 15.77 -4.85
CA VAL A 62 1.94 16.11 -3.53
C VAL A 62 1.50 15.13 -2.45
N PHE A 63 2.45 14.75 -1.59
CA PHE A 63 2.24 13.84 -0.47
C PHE A 63 2.77 14.36 0.85
N PHE A 64 2.20 13.88 1.95
CA PHE A 64 2.77 14.03 3.27
C PHE A 64 3.86 12.98 3.51
N THR A 65 5.06 13.40 3.95
CA THR A 65 6.16 12.49 4.30
C THR A 65 5.89 11.74 5.61
N GLY A 66 6.53 10.58 5.81
CA GLY A 66 6.48 9.87 7.09
C GLY A 66 5.27 8.94 7.27
N LEU A 67 4.72 8.45 6.15
CA LEU A 67 3.63 7.47 6.09
C LEU A 67 4.09 6.13 5.46
N PRO A 68 5.10 5.44 6.01
CA PRO A 68 5.38 4.08 5.55
C PRO A 68 4.20 3.14 5.90
N PRO A 69 3.92 2.11 5.08
CA PRO A 69 4.56 1.76 3.81
C PRO A 69 3.92 2.43 2.58
N TYR A 70 3.05 3.44 2.76
CA TYR A 70 2.36 4.09 1.65
C TYR A 70 3.32 4.85 0.73
N LEU A 71 4.17 5.67 1.32
CA LEU A 71 5.22 6.37 0.61
C LEU A 71 6.48 6.42 1.47
N MET A 72 7.56 5.92 0.88
CA MET A 72 8.90 5.95 1.42
C MET A 72 9.78 6.66 0.41
N GLU A 73 10.70 7.49 0.90
CA GLU A 73 11.64 8.22 0.08
C GLU A 73 13.05 7.86 0.55
N GLU A 74 13.90 7.41 -0.38
CA GLU A 74 15.30 7.08 -0.13
C GLU A 74 16.12 7.53 -1.33
N ASP A 75 17.14 8.37 -1.10
CA ASP A 75 18.02 8.94 -2.13
C ASP A 75 17.27 9.58 -3.32
N GLY A 76 16.17 10.29 -3.03
CA GLY A 76 15.34 10.94 -4.04
C GLY A 76 14.49 9.99 -4.88
N LYS A 77 14.39 8.71 -4.49
CA LYS A 77 13.50 7.72 -5.12
C LYS A 77 12.33 7.41 -4.20
N TYR A 78 11.14 7.37 -4.79
CA TYR A 78 9.91 7.01 -4.10
C TYR A 78 9.61 5.53 -4.25
N SER A 79 9.20 4.89 -3.15
CA SER A 79 8.76 3.51 -3.08
C SER A 79 7.55 3.36 -2.14
N GLY A 80 6.92 2.19 -2.16
CA GLY A 80 5.73 1.89 -1.36
C GLY A 80 4.46 1.84 -2.20
N ILE A 81 3.34 1.60 -1.53
CA ILE A 81 2.04 1.32 -2.17
C ILE A 81 1.71 2.38 -3.21
N LEU A 82 1.86 3.64 -2.86
CA LEU A 82 1.53 4.73 -3.75
C LEU A 82 2.43 4.79 -4.98
N ALA A 83 3.74 4.58 -4.83
CA ALA A 83 4.68 4.63 -5.94
C ALA A 83 4.30 3.55 -6.98
N ASP A 84 3.85 2.38 -6.51
CA ASP A 84 3.35 1.30 -7.37
C ASP A 84 2.05 1.71 -8.08
N TYR A 85 1.11 2.36 -7.38
CA TYR A 85 -0.10 2.91 -8.01
C TYR A 85 0.22 3.95 -9.09
N VAL A 86 1.13 4.88 -8.79
CA VAL A 86 1.55 5.92 -9.74
C VAL A 86 2.20 5.30 -10.98
N LYS A 87 3.03 4.27 -10.79
CA LYS A 87 3.63 3.52 -11.89
C LYS A 87 2.57 2.86 -12.78
N LEU A 88 1.58 2.18 -12.18
CA LEU A 88 0.48 1.56 -12.93
C LEU A 88 -0.36 2.61 -13.69
N LEU A 89 -0.61 3.77 -13.07
CA LEU A 89 -1.30 4.87 -13.75
C LEU A 89 -0.49 5.39 -14.94
N SER A 90 0.83 5.56 -14.80
CA SER A 90 1.71 5.94 -15.91
C SER A 90 1.66 4.91 -17.04
N GLU A 91 1.72 3.62 -16.73
CA GLU A 91 1.65 2.54 -17.73
C GLU A 91 0.32 2.51 -18.48
N GLN A 92 -0.79 2.82 -17.80
CA GLN A 92 -2.13 2.81 -18.40
C GLN A 92 -2.49 4.07 -19.19
N THR A 93 -1.96 5.23 -18.78
CA THR A 93 -2.36 6.53 -19.34
C THR A 93 -1.31 7.13 -20.27
N GLY A 94 -0.05 6.70 -20.16
CA GLY A 94 1.09 7.35 -20.81
C GLY A 94 1.54 8.67 -20.15
N ILE A 95 0.87 9.11 -19.08
CA ILE A 95 1.21 10.33 -18.34
C ILE A 95 2.44 10.07 -17.46
N SER A 96 3.37 11.04 -17.43
CA SER A 96 4.44 11.08 -16.44
C SER A 96 3.94 11.72 -15.15
N PHE A 97 3.99 11.01 -14.03
CA PHE A 97 3.61 11.57 -12.73
C PHE A 97 4.84 12.02 -11.95
N ARG A 98 4.92 13.32 -11.64
CA ARG A 98 5.97 13.87 -10.78
C ARG A 98 5.51 13.90 -9.33
N ILE A 99 6.09 13.02 -8.51
CA ILE A 99 5.84 12.97 -7.07
C ILE A 99 6.70 14.01 -6.36
N GLN A 100 6.10 14.76 -5.44
CA GLN A 100 6.77 15.62 -4.47
C GLN A 100 6.22 15.36 -3.07
N SER A 101 7.07 15.49 -2.06
CA SER A 101 6.70 15.23 -0.67
C SER A 101 6.85 16.51 0.18
N GLN A 102 6.03 16.64 1.22
CA GLN A 102 6.03 17.77 2.15
C GLN A 102 6.03 17.29 3.60
N PRO A 103 6.77 17.95 4.50
CA PRO A 103 6.92 17.54 5.90
C PRO A 103 5.71 17.84 6.78
N SER A 104 4.71 18.57 6.27
CA SER A 104 3.50 18.91 7.00
C SER A 104 2.27 18.91 6.11
N TRP A 105 1.13 18.50 6.67
CA TRP A 105 -0.17 18.63 5.99
C TRP A 105 -0.49 20.08 5.60
N GLY A 106 -0.02 21.07 6.37
CA GLY A 106 -0.15 22.48 6.00
C GLY A 106 0.52 22.80 4.67
N GLN A 107 1.77 22.34 4.48
CA GLN A 107 2.52 22.52 3.24
C GLN A 107 1.96 21.70 2.07
N VAL A 108 1.43 20.49 2.33
CA VAL A 108 0.69 19.71 1.32
C VAL A 108 -0.50 20.52 0.78
N LEU A 109 -1.33 21.05 1.69
CA LEU A 109 -2.52 21.84 1.34
C LEU A 109 -2.14 23.15 0.64
N GLU A 110 -1.10 23.84 1.10
CA GLU A 110 -0.59 25.05 0.44
C GLU A 110 -0.13 24.75 -0.99
N THR A 111 0.62 23.67 -1.20
CA THR A 111 1.10 23.24 -2.51
C THR A 111 -0.06 22.95 -3.46
N ALA A 112 -1.09 22.24 -2.98
CA ALA A 112 -2.28 21.94 -3.78
C ALA A 112 -3.12 23.20 -4.07
N ASN A 113 -3.39 24.03 -3.05
CA ASN A 113 -4.22 25.23 -3.20
C ASN A 113 -3.55 26.31 -4.05
N SER A 114 -2.21 26.35 -4.07
CA SER A 114 -1.44 27.22 -4.97
C SER A 114 -1.27 26.64 -6.39
N ARG A 115 -1.92 25.51 -6.70
CA ARG A 115 -1.83 24.80 -7.98
C ARG A 115 -0.40 24.40 -8.37
N LYS A 116 0.46 24.17 -7.37
CA LYS A 116 1.80 23.57 -7.55
C LYS A 116 1.75 22.02 -7.54
N ALA A 117 0.59 21.46 -7.23
CA ALA A 117 0.26 20.05 -7.36
C ALA A 117 -1.15 19.91 -7.94
N ASP A 118 -1.33 18.97 -8.87
CA ASP A 118 -2.63 18.64 -9.46
C ASP A 118 -3.42 17.67 -8.59
N ILE A 119 -2.70 16.77 -7.90
CA ILE A 119 -3.28 15.71 -7.07
C ILE A 119 -2.66 15.77 -5.68
N ILE A 120 -3.49 15.63 -4.65
CA ILE A 120 -3.04 15.25 -3.30
C ILE A 120 -3.31 13.77 -3.16
N GLY A 121 -2.30 12.97 -2.84
CA GLY A 121 -2.55 11.55 -2.63
C GLY A 121 -2.48 11.12 -1.16
N SER A 122 -2.94 9.87 -0.93
CA SER A 122 -3.04 9.23 0.37
C SER A 122 -3.82 10.08 1.41
N VAL A 123 -4.95 10.63 0.99
CA VAL A 123 -5.82 11.44 1.85
C VAL A 123 -6.92 10.56 2.45
N LEU A 124 -7.02 10.56 3.78
CA LEU A 124 -8.19 10.00 4.47
C LEU A 124 -9.38 10.96 4.28
N ALA A 125 -10.40 10.50 3.57
CA ALA A 125 -11.60 11.29 3.31
C ALA A 125 -12.28 11.70 4.64
N ASN A 126 -12.52 13.01 4.80
CA ASN A 126 -13.35 13.54 5.88
C ASN A 126 -14.10 14.78 5.37
N LYS A 127 -15.11 15.22 6.14
CA LYS A 127 -16.01 16.33 5.74
C LYS A 127 -15.27 17.60 5.30
N ASN A 128 -14.15 17.92 5.94
CA ASN A 128 -13.37 19.11 5.62
C ASN A 128 -12.64 18.99 4.27
N PHE A 129 -12.20 17.79 3.88
CA PHE A 129 -11.58 17.61 2.56
C PHE A 129 -12.62 17.49 1.46
N THR A 130 -13.72 16.76 1.70
CA THR A 130 -14.75 16.51 0.68
C THR A 130 -15.51 17.77 0.26
N SER A 131 -15.43 18.86 1.04
CA SER A 131 -16.00 20.18 0.66
C SER A 131 -15.10 21.02 -0.25
N HIS A 132 -13.82 20.65 -0.40
CA HIS A 132 -12.81 21.44 -1.12
C HIS A 132 -12.11 20.70 -2.25
N TYR A 133 -12.18 19.35 -2.27
CA TYR A 133 -11.48 18.52 -3.23
C TYR A 133 -12.41 17.44 -3.81
N ASN A 134 -12.19 17.11 -5.08
CA ASN A 134 -12.76 15.92 -5.70
C ASN A 134 -11.92 14.70 -5.31
N PHE A 135 -12.58 13.64 -4.85
CA PHE A 135 -11.94 12.38 -4.49
C PHE A 135 -12.06 11.37 -5.62
N THR A 136 -11.01 10.60 -5.83
CA THR A 136 -11.08 9.38 -6.65
C THR A 136 -11.94 8.33 -5.94
N LEU A 137 -12.15 7.19 -6.61
CA LEU A 137 -12.58 5.99 -5.89
C LEU A 137 -11.59 5.65 -4.78
N SER A 138 -12.11 5.11 -3.67
CA SER A 138 -11.28 4.74 -2.52
C SER A 138 -10.30 3.64 -2.94
N THR A 139 -9.01 3.89 -2.76
CA THR A 139 -7.94 2.92 -3.06
C THR A 139 -7.64 1.99 -1.89
N GLY A 140 -8.32 2.19 -0.75
CA GLY A 140 -8.21 1.34 0.43
C GLY A 140 -9.07 1.83 1.59
N SER A 141 -8.92 1.17 2.73
CA SER A 141 -9.47 1.64 4.00
C SER A 141 -8.40 1.46 5.08
N SER A 142 -8.44 2.30 6.11
CA SER A 142 -7.51 2.20 7.23
C SER A 142 -8.27 2.32 8.53
N LYS A 143 -7.82 1.59 9.55
CA LYS A 143 -8.38 1.63 10.90
C LYS A 143 -7.32 2.06 11.90
N PHE A 144 -7.72 2.83 12.89
CA PHE A 144 -6.86 3.16 14.02
C PHE A 144 -6.84 2.03 15.04
N PHE A 145 -5.67 1.77 15.59
CA PHE A 145 -5.34 0.78 16.61
C PHE A 145 -4.49 1.43 17.70
N VAL A 146 -4.48 0.80 18.86
CA VAL A 146 -3.53 1.09 19.93
C VAL A 146 -2.50 -0.03 19.99
N PHE A 147 -1.22 0.32 20.07
CA PHE A 147 -0.11 -0.61 20.17
C PHE A 147 0.58 -0.44 21.52
N GLY A 148 0.66 -1.50 22.32
CA GLY A 148 1.40 -1.52 23.59
C GLY A 148 2.67 -2.37 23.49
N SER A 149 3.49 -2.36 24.53
CA SER A 149 4.62 -3.28 24.67
C SER A 149 4.28 -4.43 25.62
N LYS A 150 5.20 -5.40 25.76
CA LYS A 150 5.07 -6.43 26.79
C LYS A 150 5.02 -5.85 28.21
N LEU A 151 5.56 -4.63 28.41
CA LEU A 151 5.57 -3.95 29.71
C LEU A 151 4.22 -3.33 30.07
N THR A 152 3.42 -2.95 29.06
CA THR A 152 2.10 -2.34 29.28
C THR A 152 1.19 -3.23 30.13
N ASN A 153 1.36 -4.57 30.06
CA ASN A 153 0.68 -5.58 30.88
C ASN A 153 -0.83 -5.35 31.07
N LYS A 154 -1.49 -4.76 30.07
CA LYS A 154 -2.90 -4.39 30.06
C LYS A 154 -3.50 -4.79 28.72
N ARG A 155 -4.57 -5.58 28.77
CA ARG A 155 -5.35 -5.95 27.59
C ARG A 155 -6.42 -4.89 27.34
N ILE A 156 -6.51 -4.41 26.10
CA ILE A 156 -7.49 -3.44 25.65
C ILE A 156 -8.46 -4.15 24.72
N GLU A 157 -9.75 -4.14 25.05
CA GLU A 157 -10.82 -4.72 24.23
C GLU A 157 -11.75 -3.63 23.68
N SER A 158 -11.75 -2.46 24.31
CA SER A 158 -12.56 -1.31 23.95
C SER A 158 -11.83 0.01 24.22
N VAL A 159 -12.32 1.10 23.64
CA VAL A 159 -11.82 2.46 23.92
C VAL A 159 -11.99 2.83 25.40
N ALA A 160 -12.99 2.28 26.09
CA ALA A 160 -13.21 2.55 27.52
C ALA A 160 -12.04 2.05 28.39
N ASP A 161 -11.35 0.98 27.97
CA ASP A 161 -10.22 0.41 28.70
C ASP A 161 -8.97 1.31 28.67
N LEU A 162 -8.94 2.28 27.77
CA LEU A 162 -7.88 3.30 27.67
C LEU A 162 -8.04 4.40 28.73
N SER A 163 -9.14 4.44 29.46
CA SER A 163 -9.35 5.42 30.52
C SER A 163 -8.22 5.35 31.55
N GLY A 164 -7.61 6.50 31.85
CA GLY A 164 -6.47 6.61 32.77
C GLY A 164 -5.15 6.01 32.26
N THR A 165 -5.04 5.70 30.97
CA THR A 165 -3.78 5.27 30.34
C THR A 165 -3.14 6.40 29.54
N GLN A 166 -1.82 6.30 29.35
CA GLN A 166 -1.02 7.21 28.56
C GLN A 166 -0.93 6.74 27.10
N VAL A 167 -1.51 7.52 26.19
CA VAL A 167 -1.60 7.18 24.77
C VAL A 167 -0.85 8.21 23.93
N GLY A 168 0.28 7.81 23.36
CA GLY A 168 1.07 8.63 22.44
C GLY A 168 0.42 8.72 21.05
N TYR A 169 0.47 9.91 20.45
CA TYR A 169 0.02 10.13 19.07
C TYR A 169 0.89 11.18 18.35
N ILE A 170 0.80 11.23 17.02
CA ILE A 170 1.55 12.20 16.21
C ILE A 170 0.81 13.55 16.19
N ALA A 171 1.43 14.59 16.73
CA ALA A 171 0.84 15.93 16.88
C ALA A 171 0.48 16.58 15.53
N SER A 172 1.24 16.28 14.46
CA SER A 172 0.96 16.80 13.12
C SER A 172 -0.27 16.15 12.46
N SER A 173 -0.80 15.06 13.02
CA SER A 173 -2.04 14.44 12.57
C SER A 173 -3.25 15.18 13.13
N ARG A 174 -3.79 16.10 12.34
CA ARG A 174 -4.98 16.91 12.73
C ARG A 174 -6.16 16.06 13.19
N HIS A 175 -6.35 14.88 12.60
CA HIS A 175 -7.43 13.98 13.02
C HIS A 175 -7.20 13.40 14.41
N LEU A 176 -5.98 12.96 14.72
CA LEU A 176 -5.62 12.45 16.04
C LEU A 176 -5.60 13.55 17.10
N GLU A 177 -5.11 14.74 16.76
CA GLU A 177 -5.17 15.93 17.63
C GLU A 177 -6.62 16.27 18.00
N SER A 178 -7.52 16.33 17.00
CA SER A 178 -8.95 16.59 17.25
C SER A 178 -9.58 15.52 18.13
N TYR A 179 -9.25 14.24 17.88
CA TYR A 179 -9.73 13.11 18.67
C TYR A 179 -9.23 13.19 20.13
N ALA A 180 -7.95 13.48 20.33
CA ALA A 180 -7.34 13.66 21.66
C ALA A 180 -8.00 14.81 22.44
N GLN A 181 -8.32 15.91 21.76
CA GLN A 181 -8.98 17.06 22.39
C GLN A 181 -10.41 16.75 22.85
N GLN A 182 -11.13 15.86 22.16
CA GLN A 182 -12.52 15.49 22.46
C GLN A 182 -12.66 14.39 23.52
N ASN A 183 -11.61 13.61 23.79
CA ASN A 183 -11.65 12.45 24.68
C ASN A 183 -10.79 12.68 25.92
N LYS A 184 -11.34 13.37 26.94
CA LYS A 184 -10.61 13.81 28.15
C LYS A 184 -10.37 12.72 29.20
N ASN A 185 -10.97 11.55 29.04
CA ASN A 185 -10.82 10.40 29.94
C ASN A 185 -9.52 9.61 29.67
N ILE A 186 -8.82 9.89 28.57
CA ILE A 186 -7.56 9.26 28.17
C ILE A 186 -6.46 10.33 28.21
N GLU A 187 -5.28 9.99 28.73
CA GLU A 187 -4.14 10.90 28.74
C GLU A 187 -3.40 10.83 27.41
N PHE A 188 -3.80 11.67 26.46
CA PHE A 188 -3.14 11.75 25.15
C PHE A 188 -1.88 12.59 25.21
N ILE A 189 -0.74 12.01 24.81
CA ILE A 189 0.57 12.66 24.83
C ILE A 189 1.03 12.90 23.39
N PRO A 190 1.23 14.15 22.96
CA PRO A 190 1.66 14.46 21.60
C PRO A 190 3.16 14.19 21.40
N PHE A 191 3.52 13.60 20.26
CA PHE A 191 4.89 13.39 19.81
C PHE A 191 5.09 13.89 18.38
N GLN A 192 6.35 14.11 18.00
CA GLN A 192 6.71 14.58 16.66
C GLN A 192 6.88 13.43 15.67
N THR A 193 7.51 12.32 16.08
CA THR A 193 7.80 11.19 15.20
C THR A 193 7.23 9.87 15.71
N ALA A 194 7.06 8.91 14.80
CA ALA A 194 6.60 7.56 15.15
C ALA A 194 7.63 6.84 16.03
N ASP A 195 8.90 7.04 15.72
CA ASP A 195 10.01 6.36 16.37
C ASP A 195 10.12 6.79 17.84
N ASP A 196 9.91 8.07 18.14
CA ASP A 196 9.89 8.56 19.53
C ASP A 196 8.78 7.90 20.36
N ILE A 197 7.59 7.72 19.76
CA ILE A 197 6.47 7.06 20.44
C ILE A 197 6.78 5.57 20.66
N LEU A 198 7.30 4.90 19.63
CA LEU A 198 7.69 3.50 19.72
C LEU A 198 8.75 3.28 20.80
N ASP A 199 9.74 4.17 20.89
CA ASP A 199 10.75 4.12 21.95
C ASP A 199 10.15 4.39 23.33
N ALA A 200 9.21 5.33 23.45
CA ALA A 200 8.51 5.60 24.69
C ALA A 200 7.69 4.39 25.17
N VAL A 201 6.94 3.74 24.28
CA VAL A 201 6.16 2.52 24.57
C VAL A 201 7.08 1.34 24.92
N ALA A 202 8.16 1.15 24.16
CA ALA A 202 9.11 0.05 24.38
C ALA A 202 9.82 0.14 25.73
N ASN A 203 10.09 1.37 26.20
CA ASN A 203 10.73 1.62 27.49
C ASN A 203 9.73 1.86 28.64
N GLY A 204 8.42 1.68 28.41
CA GLY A 204 7.40 1.84 29.44
C GLY A 204 7.23 3.28 29.94
N LYS A 205 7.61 4.28 29.14
CA LYS A 205 7.39 5.71 29.46
C LYS A 205 5.96 6.15 29.24
N ILE A 206 5.23 5.45 28.36
CA ILE A 206 3.80 5.59 28.07
C ILE A 206 3.23 4.19 27.80
N ASP A 207 1.91 4.02 27.89
CA ASP A 207 1.27 2.71 27.78
C ASP A 207 1.06 2.27 26.33
N PHE A 208 0.57 3.16 25.48
CA PHE A 208 0.12 2.83 24.13
C PHE A 208 0.50 3.87 23.07
N PHE A 209 0.58 3.42 21.82
CA PHE A 209 0.69 4.24 20.62
C PHE A 209 -0.61 4.15 19.81
N LEU A 210 -1.29 5.28 19.58
CA LEU A 210 -2.45 5.36 18.70
C LEU A 210 -2.04 5.68 17.25
N ARG A 211 -2.23 4.71 16.34
CA ARG A 211 -1.97 4.88 14.91
C ARG A 211 -2.71 3.83 14.07
N THR A 212 -2.56 3.88 12.75
CA THR A 212 -3.16 2.93 11.82
C THR A 212 -2.50 1.54 11.86
N GLU A 213 -3.15 0.53 11.26
CA GLU A 213 -2.65 -0.85 11.14
C GLU A 213 -1.25 -0.93 10.54
N PHE A 214 -0.91 0.02 9.66
CA PHE A 214 0.37 0.09 8.98
C PHE A 214 1.55 0.30 9.92
N SER A 215 1.32 0.68 11.17
CA SER A 215 2.37 0.74 12.19
C SER A 215 2.99 -0.61 12.49
N GLN A 216 2.33 -1.73 12.16
CA GLN A 216 2.93 -3.06 12.18
C GLN A 216 4.21 -3.14 11.33
N PHE A 217 4.27 -2.39 10.22
CA PHE A 217 5.47 -2.28 9.39
C PHE A 217 6.66 -1.70 10.18
N LEU A 218 6.41 -0.70 11.03
CA LEU A 218 7.45 -0.10 11.87
C LEU A 218 7.90 -1.07 12.98
N LEU A 219 6.95 -1.83 13.56
CA LEU A 219 7.22 -2.81 14.61
C LEU A 219 8.07 -3.99 14.12
N GLN A 220 7.98 -4.36 12.83
CA GLN A 220 8.77 -5.45 12.24
C GLN A 220 10.22 -5.05 11.90
N ARG A 221 10.55 -3.75 11.92
CA ARG A 221 11.87 -3.22 11.55
C ARG A 221 12.81 -2.97 12.75
N LYS A 222 12.31 -3.13 13.97
CA LYS A 222 13.10 -3.06 15.22
C LYS A 222 13.29 -4.47 15.77
#